data_AF-A0A485CT23-F1
#
_entry.id   AF-A0A485CT23-F1
#
_cell.length_a   1.000
_cell.length_b   1.000
_cell.length_c   1.000
_cell.angle_alpha   90.00
_cell.angle_beta   90.00
_cell.angle_gamma   90.00
#
_symmetry.space_group_name_H-M   'P 1'
#
loop_
_entity.id
_entity.type
_entity.pdbx_description
1 polymer ?
#
loop_
_entity_poly.entity_id
_entity_poly.type
_entity_poly.pdbx_seq_one_letter_code
_entity_poly.pdbx_strand_id
1 'polypeptide(L)'
;MATPLDVVFYTRAPMAPGTLIKLRAIGVLKMVDGGEKDDKIIAVPASKIDPTYDEIKNISDLPKIEQERLEAFFRVYKQLPAGRKSVELIAVSTMPLRQNRKSNRPGMRGKENTRQPQL
;
A
#
# COMPACT_ATOMS: atom_id res chain seq x y z
N MET A 1 1.14 22.97 4.07
CA MET A 1 2.00 21.78 4.27
C MET A 1 1.14 20.55 4.08
N ALA A 2 1.58 19.56 3.30
CA ALA A 2 0.86 18.30 3.18
C ALA A 2 1.12 17.44 4.42
N THR A 3 0.08 16.85 5.00
CA THR A 3 0.24 15.83 6.03
C THR A 3 0.75 14.54 5.37
N PRO A 4 1.64 13.78 6.03
CA PRO A 4 2.02 12.45 5.57
C PRO A 4 0.79 11.53 5.48
N LEU A 5 0.86 10.52 4.61
CA LEU A 5 -0.18 9.51 4.48
C LEU A 5 -0.06 8.47 5.60
N ASP A 6 -1.18 8.12 6.23
CA ASP A 6 -1.23 7.09 7.26
C ASP A 6 -1.21 5.67 6.65
N VAL A 7 -0.49 4.77 7.31
CA VAL A 7 -0.41 3.36 6.94
C VAL A 7 -0.70 2.49 8.16
N VAL A 8 -1.64 1.56 8.02
CA VAL A 8 -1.84 0.45 8.96
C VAL A 8 -1.34 -0.82 8.30
N PHE A 9 -0.56 -1.61 9.04
CA PHE A 9 0.07 -2.79 8.46
C PHE A 9 0.09 -3.98 9.41
N TYR A 10 0.07 -5.17 8.83
CA TYR A 10 0.17 -6.43 9.55
C TYR A 10 1.63 -6.74 9.89
N THR A 11 1.86 -7.28 11.07
CA THR A 11 3.18 -7.73 11.54
C THR A 11 3.00 -8.88 12.52
N ARG A 12 4.00 -9.76 12.60
CA ARG A 12 4.01 -10.89 13.55
C ARG A 12 4.49 -10.50 14.95
N ALA A 13 5.14 -9.34 15.07
CA ALA A 13 5.69 -8.83 16.32
C ALA A 13 5.51 -7.31 16.41
N PRO A 14 5.36 -6.77 17.63
CA PRO A 14 5.28 -5.33 17.84
C PRO A 14 6.58 -4.63 17.40
N MET A 15 6.45 -3.38 16.96
CA MET A 15 7.55 -2.56 16.47
C MET A 15 7.83 -1.42 17.44
N ALA A 16 9.13 -1.12 17.66
CA ALA A 16 9.52 0.04 18.44
C ALA A 16 9.21 1.34 17.67
N PRO A 17 8.72 2.41 18.34
CA PRO A 17 8.56 3.73 17.73
C PRO A 17 9.86 4.22 17.07
N GLY A 18 9.74 4.88 15.91
CA GLY A 18 10.91 5.35 15.14
C GLY A 18 11.53 4.30 14.21
N THR A 19 11.02 3.06 14.18
CA THR A 19 11.53 2.04 13.25
C THR A 19 11.09 2.31 11.82
N LEU A 20 12.02 2.13 10.87
CA LEU A 20 11.75 2.16 9.43
C LEU A 20 11.60 0.75 8.88
N ILE A 21 10.52 0.49 8.14
CA ILE A 21 10.21 -0.80 7.54
C ILE A 21 9.75 -0.63 6.10
N LYS A 22 10.14 -1.57 5.22
CA LYS A 22 9.66 -1.63 3.84
C LYS A 22 8.35 -2.43 3.79
N LEU A 23 7.30 -1.77 3.33
CA LEU A 23 5.95 -2.33 3.23
C LEU A 23 5.50 -2.43 1.77
N ARG A 24 4.52 -3.30 1.53
CA ARG A 24 3.79 -3.45 0.27
C ARG A 24 2.31 -3.20 0.55
N ALA A 25 1.72 -2.23 -0.13
CA ALA A 25 0.30 -1.94 -0.03
C ALA A 25 -0.53 -3.08 -0.61
N ILE A 26 -1.63 -3.43 0.05
CA ILE A 26 -2.60 -4.45 -0.37
C ILE A 26 -4.02 -3.87 -0.50
N GLY A 27 -4.25 -2.65 0.00
CA GLY A 27 -5.47 -1.91 -0.25
C GLY A 27 -5.53 -0.56 0.44
N VAL A 28 -6.71 0.05 0.37
CA VAL A 28 -7.02 1.37 0.92
C VAL A 28 -8.30 1.26 1.73
N LEU A 29 -8.23 1.75 2.96
CA LEU A 29 -9.41 2.05 3.76
C LEU A 29 -9.89 3.44 3.40
N LYS A 30 -11.13 3.53 2.91
CA LYS A 30 -11.82 4.80 2.72
C LYS A 30 -12.66 5.10 3.94
N MET A 31 -12.36 6.19 4.62
CA MET A 31 -13.12 6.62 5.79
C MET A 31 -13.40 8.12 5.76
N VAL A 32 -14.48 8.50 6.41
CA VAL A 32 -14.80 9.89 6.73
C VAL A 32 -14.65 10.08 8.24
N ASP A 33 -13.81 11.03 8.62
CA ASP A 33 -13.65 11.49 10.01
C ASP A 33 -14.12 12.94 10.11
N GLY A 34 -15.19 13.18 10.87
CA GLY A 34 -15.69 14.54 11.09
C GLY A 34 -16.12 15.28 9.81
N GLY A 35 -16.51 14.54 8.76
CA GLY A 35 -16.91 15.10 7.47
C GLY A 35 -15.78 15.21 6.44
N GLU A 36 -14.53 14.93 6.83
CA GLU A 36 -13.36 14.96 5.94
C GLU A 36 -12.95 13.55 5.52
N LYS A 37 -12.50 13.41 4.26
CA LYS A 37 -11.95 12.15 3.75
C LYS A 37 -10.57 11.90 4.36
N ASP A 38 -10.40 10.75 5.00
CA ASP A 38 -9.16 10.34 5.69
C ASP A 38 -8.75 8.94 5.20
N ASP A 39 -8.35 8.83 3.93
CA ASP A 39 -7.96 7.53 3.36
C ASP A 39 -6.68 6.99 3.99
N LYS A 40 -6.67 5.70 4.37
CA LYS A 40 -5.51 5.03 4.98
C LYS A 40 -5.04 3.86 4.13
N ILE A 41 -3.74 3.68 4.01
CA ILE A 41 -3.17 2.52 3.31
C ILE A 41 -3.18 1.32 4.24
N ILE A 42 -3.56 0.16 3.70
CA ILE A 42 -3.42 -1.13 4.36
C ILE A 42 -2.28 -1.87 3.68
N ALA A 43 -1.32 -2.34 4.47
CA ALA A 43 -0.09 -2.92 3.95
C ALA A 43 0.37 -4.18 4.71
N VAL A 44 1.30 -4.89 4.10
CA VAL A 44 2.04 -6.01 4.68
C VAL A 44 3.54 -5.76 4.52
N PRO A 45 4.43 -6.43 5.26
CA PRO A 45 5.86 -6.30 5.04
C PRO A 45 6.22 -6.72 3.61
N ALA A 46 7.21 -6.06 3.02
CA ALA A 46 7.73 -6.48 1.72
C ALA A 46 8.36 -7.88 1.82
N SER A 47 8.39 -8.65 0.73
CA SER A 47 8.89 -10.04 0.69
C SER A 47 10.29 -10.21 1.28
N LYS A 48 11.16 -9.21 1.09
CA LYS A 48 12.53 -9.21 1.66
C LYS A 48 12.57 -9.08 3.19
N ILE A 49 11.51 -8.57 3.79
CA ILE A 49 11.33 -8.41 5.24
C ILE A 49 10.62 -9.64 5.80
N ASP A 50 9.53 -10.04 5.17
CA ASP A 50 8.74 -11.18 5.61
C ASP A 50 8.04 -11.89 4.43
N PRO A 51 8.59 -12.99 3.92
CA PRO A 51 8.02 -13.71 2.77
C PRO A 51 6.71 -14.44 3.12
N THR A 52 6.34 -14.56 4.40
CA THR A 52 5.08 -15.21 4.80
C THR A 52 3.83 -14.46 4.30
N TYR A 53 3.98 -13.19 3.89
CA TYR A 53 2.92 -12.36 3.33
C TYR A 53 2.89 -12.34 1.80
N ASP A 54 3.70 -13.14 1.11
CA ASP A 54 3.84 -13.07 -0.36
C ASP A 54 2.54 -13.43 -1.12
N GLU A 55 1.74 -14.34 -0.57
CA GLU A 55 0.44 -14.68 -1.15
C GLU A 55 -0.66 -13.66 -0.86
N ILE A 56 -0.45 -12.76 0.12
CA ILE A 56 -1.40 -11.70 0.43
C ILE A 56 -1.12 -10.53 -0.51
N LYS A 57 -1.79 -10.49 -1.66
CA LYS A 57 -1.64 -9.45 -2.70
C LYS A 57 -2.71 -8.37 -2.55
N ASN A 58 -3.87 -8.74 -2.03
CA ASN A 58 -5.04 -7.91 -1.80
C ASN A 58 -5.63 -8.19 -0.41
N ILE A 59 -6.52 -7.31 0.04
CA ILE A 59 -7.21 -7.46 1.34
C ILE A 59 -8.06 -8.73 1.38
N SER A 60 -8.66 -9.12 0.26
CA SER A 60 -9.43 -10.36 0.13
C SER A 60 -8.62 -11.63 0.38
N ASP A 61 -7.28 -11.54 0.27
CA ASP A 61 -6.37 -12.68 0.44
C ASP A 61 -6.05 -12.91 1.93
N LEU A 62 -6.43 -11.98 2.80
CA LEU A 62 -6.35 -12.16 4.24
C LEU A 62 -7.37 -13.21 4.70
N PRO A 63 -7.07 -13.96 5.78
CA PRO A 63 -8.08 -14.78 6.43
C PRO A 63 -9.32 -13.95 6.77
N LYS A 64 -10.52 -14.53 6.60
CA LYS A 64 -11.79 -13.81 6.81
C LYS A 64 -11.85 -13.12 8.18
N ILE A 65 -11.37 -13.79 9.22
CA ILE A 65 -11.31 -13.23 10.58
C ILE A 65 -10.43 -11.97 10.68
N GLU A 66 -9.36 -11.88 9.88
CA GLU A 66 -8.48 -10.70 9.85
C GLU A 66 -9.12 -9.53 9.10
N GLN A 67 -9.93 -9.82 8.07
CA GLN A 67 -10.74 -8.80 7.39
C GLN A 67 -11.80 -8.22 8.34
N GLU A 68 -12.51 -9.08 9.08
CA GLU A 68 -13.49 -8.67 10.08
C GLU A 68 -12.84 -7.87 11.23
N ARG A 69 -11.67 -8.32 11.71
CA ARG A 69 -10.89 -7.62 12.74
C ARG A 69 -10.46 -6.22 12.28
N LEU A 70 -10.02 -6.09 11.03
CA LEU A 70 -9.64 -4.81 10.45
C LEU A 70 -10.82 -3.83 10.44
N GLU A 71 -11.99 -4.26 9.96
CA GLU A 71 -13.21 -3.46 9.98
C GLU A 71 -13.61 -3.08 11.40
N ALA A 72 -13.59 -4.04 12.33
CA ALA A 72 -13.95 -3.80 13.73
C ALA A 72 -13.02 -2.79 14.40
N PHE A 73 -11.70 -2.89 14.14
CA PHE A 73 -10.70 -1.94 14.65
C PHE A 73 -11.06 -0.50 14.24
N PHE A 74 -11.29 -0.26 12.95
CA PHE A 74 -11.55 1.09 12.47
C PHE A 74 -12.92 1.65 12.86
N ARG A 75 -13.91 0.79 13.16
CA ARG A 75 -15.18 1.26 13.74
C ARG A 75 -15.01 1.86 15.13
N VAL A 76 -14.02 1.43 15.90
CA VAL A 76 -13.86 1.83 17.31
C VAL A 76 -12.58 2.62 17.60
N TYR A 77 -11.59 2.69 16.70
CA TYR A 77 -10.26 3.24 17.03
C TYR A 77 -10.25 4.73 17.41
N LYS A 78 -11.27 5.50 17.01
CA LYS A 78 -11.46 6.92 17.39
C LYS A 78 -12.57 7.13 18.42
N GLN A 79 -13.19 6.07 18.93
CA GLN A 79 -14.16 6.16 20.03
C GLN A 79 -13.41 6.43 21.34
N LEU A 80 -13.11 7.72 21.58
CA LEU A 80 -12.50 8.17 22.83
C LEU A 80 -13.58 8.37 23.90
N PRO A 81 -13.31 8.03 25.18
CA PRO A 81 -14.26 8.20 26.30
C PRO A 81 -14.77 9.64 26.48
N ALA A 82 -14.03 10.63 25.98
CA ALA A 82 -14.34 12.06 26.12
C ALA A 82 -15.26 12.62 25.02
N GLY A 83 -15.85 11.78 24.17
CA GLY A 83 -16.94 12.16 23.27
C GLY A 83 -16.56 13.24 22.25
N ARG A 84 -16.10 12.82 21.07
CA ARG A 84 -16.37 13.44 19.75
C ARG A 84 -15.34 12.93 18.75
N LYS A 85 -15.77 11.97 17.92
CA LYS A 85 -15.51 11.87 16.48
C LYS A 85 -16.13 10.57 15.99
N SER A 86 -17.19 10.68 15.21
CA SER A 86 -17.75 9.53 14.49
C SER A 86 -16.83 9.22 13.31
N VAL A 87 -16.43 7.95 13.21
CA VAL A 87 -15.75 7.43 12.02
C VAL A 87 -16.75 6.61 11.23
N GLU A 88 -16.93 6.97 9.97
CA GLU A 88 -17.73 6.22 9.03
C GLU A 88 -16.81 5.48 8.06
N LEU A 89 -16.84 4.15 8.15
CA LEU A 89 -16.12 3.27 7.22
C LEU A 89 -16.94 3.17 5.94
N ILE A 90 -16.42 3.73 4.86
CA ILE A 90 -17.12 3.75 3.57
C ILE A 90 -16.88 2.45 2.82
N ALA A 91 -15.61 2.07 2.66
CA ALA A 91 -15.24 0.87 1.93
C ALA A 91 -13.79 0.49 2.21
N VAL A 92 -13.52 -0.81 2.08
CA VAL A 92 -12.17 -1.35 1.99
C VAL A 92 -11.95 -1.77 0.54
N SER A 93 -11.02 -1.11 -0.14
CA SER A 93 -10.74 -1.36 -1.56
C SER A 93 -9.39 -2.04 -1.73
N THR A 94 -9.34 -3.06 -2.58
CA THR A 94 -8.07 -3.63 -3.05
C THR A 94 -7.36 -2.62 -3.94
N MET A 95 -6.04 -2.46 -3.76
CA MET A 95 -5.27 -1.62 -4.68
C MET A 95 -5.02 -2.41 -5.98
N PRO A 96 -5.32 -1.85 -7.16
CA PRO A 96 -4.99 -2.53 -8.40
C PRO A 96 -3.48 -2.70 -8.48
N LEU A 97 -3.02 -3.92 -8.80
CA LEU A 97 -1.61 -4.18 -9.05
C LEU A 97 -1.12 -3.21 -10.12
N ARG A 98 -0.11 -2.41 -9.78
CA ARG A 98 0.54 -1.52 -10.74
C ARG A 98 1.21 -2.40 -11.79
N GLN A 99 0.54 -2.61 -12.93
CA GLN A 99 1.15 -3.32 -14.05
C GLN A 99 2.43 -2.57 -14.42
N ASN A 100 3.55 -3.30 -14.41
CA ASN A 100 4.83 -2.77 -14.85
C ASN A 100 4.66 -2.23 -16.27
N ARG A 101 4.63 -0.90 -16.42
CA ARG A 101 4.83 -0.26 -17.72
C ARG A 101 6.25 -0.65 -18.16
N LYS A 102 6.38 -1.70 -18.97
CA LYS A 102 7.62 -1.99 -19.68
C LYS A 102 8.01 -0.70 -20.40
N SER A 103 9.14 -0.11 -20.03
CA SER A 103 9.70 1.02 -20.74
C SER A 103 10.07 0.55 -22.14
N ASN A 104 9.17 0.73 -23.10
CA ASN A 104 9.53 0.69 -24.52
C ASN A 104 10.42 1.92 -24.77
N ARG A 105 11.72 1.79 -24.49
CA ARG A 105 12.73 2.65 -25.11
C ARG A 105 12.87 2.12 -26.54
N PRO A 106 12.54 2.90 -27.58
CA PRO A 106 12.79 2.46 -28.95
C PRO A 106 14.31 2.27 -29.11
N GLY A 107 14.69 1.08 -29.54
CA GLY A 107 16.10 0.70 -29.70
C GLY A 107 16.81 1.65 -30.66
N MET A 108 17.95 2.18 -30.22
CA MET A 108 18.91 2.79 -31.15
C MET A 108 19.41 1.70 -32.09
N ARG A 109 18.86 1.70 -33.30
CA ARG A 109 19.29 0.85 -34.41
C ARG A 109 20.63 1.38 -34.88
N GLY A 110 21.69 0.60 -34.66
CA GLY A 110 23.02 0.88 -35.18
C GLY A 110 22.97 1.10 -36.68
N LYS A 111 23.58 2.18 -37.16
CA LYS A 111 23.96 2.31 -38.56
C LYS A 111 25.37 1.76 -38.72
N GLU A 112 25.42 0.54 -39.22
CA GLU A 112 26.61 -0.07 -39.78
C GLU A 112 26.71 0.33 -41.28
N ASN A 113 27.95 0.31 -41.78
CA ASN A 113 28.39 0.47 -43.18
C ASN A 113 28.50 1.92 -43.71
N THR A 114 29.60 2.37 -44.34
CA THR A 114 30.45 1.67 -45.32
C THR A 114 31.85 2.29 -45.38
N ARG A 115 32.88 1.46 -45.52
CA ARG A 115 34.27 1.85 -45.79
C ARG A 115 34.40 2.43 -47.21
N GLN A 116 35.16 3.52 -47.38
CA GLN A 116 35.96 3.75 -48.58
C GLN A 116 37.32 4.34 -48.16
N PRO A 117 38.45 3.86 -48.70
CA PRO A 117 39.75 4.46 -48.49
C PRO A 117 39.97 5.57 -49.53
N GLN A 118 40.66 6.64 -49.16
CA GLN A 118 41.29 7.53 -50.14
C GLN A 118 42.74 7.76 -49.74
N LEU A 119 43.57 7.76 -50.79
CA LEU A 119 45.03 7.73 -50.83
C LEU A 119 45.71 8.85 -50.05
#